data_AF-A0A2I0SMW5-F1
#
_entry.id   AF-A0A2I0SMW5-F1
#
_cell.length_a   1.000
_cell.length_b   1.000
_cell.length_c   1.000
_cell.angle_alpha   90.00
_cell.angle_beta   90.00
_cell.angle_gamma   90.00
#
_symmetry.space_group_name_H-M   'P 1'
#
loop_
_entity.id
_entity.type
_entity.pdbx_description
1 polymer ?
#
loop_
_entity_poly.entity_id
_entity_poly.type
_entity_poly.pdbx_seq_one_letter_code
_entity_poly.pdbx_strand_id
1 'polypeptide(L)'
;MLTRDIGQFIDCGRLWWGTESACQSCTVAWCEQDSGSETPEEIRQALLSEHGPARLRLIEPETSPVAVLRALREVHGLTLTKAKALADELKSTGLVGTLVEMELVAAQLRQRSVRAAVETQSC
;
A
#
# COMPACT_ATOMS: atom_id res chain seq x y z
N MET A 1 -3.24 -30.97 -7.23
CA MET A 1 -2.66 -29.95 -6.32
C MET A 1 -3.15 -28.59 -6.77
N LEU A 2 -3.52 -27.71 -5.84
CA LEU A 2 -3.96 -26.35 -6.13
C LEU A 2 -2.83 -25.40 -5.72
N THR A 3 -2.42 -24.53 -6.63
CA THR A 3 -1.58 -23.37 -6.28
C THR A 3 -2.51 -22.18 -6.12
N ARG A 4 -2.30 -21.39 -5.06
CA ARG A 4 -2.99 -20.11 -4.85
C ARG A 4 -1.94 -19.05 -4.54
N ASP A 5 -1.87 -18.04 -5.39
CA ASP A 5 -0.98 -16.89 -5.23
C ASP A 5 -1.83 -15.68 -4.84
N ILE A 6 -1.35 -14.92 -3.85
CA ILE A 6 -2.03 -13.72 -3.33
C ILE A 6 -1.17 -12.53 -3.69
N GLY A 7 -1.78 -11.46 -4.21
CA GLY A 7 -1.03 -10.31 -4.71
C GLY A 7 -1.72 -8.98 -4.47
N GLN A 8 -0.89 -7.93 -4.52
CA GLN A 8 -1.30 -6.54 -4.64
C GLN A 8 -0.55 -5.90 -5.80
N PHE A 9 -1.19 -4.95 -6.48
CA PHE A 9 -0.56 -4.14 -7.51
C PHE A 9 -1.21 -2.76 -7.60
N ILE A 10 -0.53 -1.83 -8.26
CA ILE A 10 -1.05 -0.49 -8.55
C ILE A 10 -1.39 -0.43 -10.03
N ASP A 11 -2.65 -0.13 -10.34
CA ASP A 11 -3.08 0.20 -11.70
C ASP A 11 -3.83 1.53 -11.70
N CYS A 12 -3.45 2.42 -12.62
CA CYS A 12 -3.99 3.77 -12.76
C CYS A 12 -4.07 4.57 -11.43
N GLY A 13 -3.10 4.38 -10.54
CA GLY A 13 -3.03 5.05 -9.23
C GLY A 13 -4.03 4.52 -8.19
N ARG A 14 -4.57 3.31 -8.40
CA ARG A 14 -5.44 2.61 -7.46
C ARG A 14 -4.78 1.33 -6.97
N LEU A 15 -5.07 0.98 -5.72
CA LEU A 15 -4.68 -0.28 -5.13
C LEU A 15 -5.63 -1.38 -5.61
N TRP A 16 -5.04 -2.43 -6.18
CA TRP A 16 -5.72 -3.67 -6.53
C TRP A 16 -5.14 -4.79 -5.70
N TRP A 17 -5.99 -5.76 -5.41
CA TRP A 17 -5.60 -7.00 -4.77
C TRP A 17 -6.35 -8.16 -5.37
N GLY A 18 -5.80 -9.35 -5.24
CA GLY A 18 -6.47 -10.52 -5.75
C GLY A 18 -5.80 -11.81 -5.37
N THR A 19 -6.46 -12.89 -5.74
CA THR A 19 -5.88 -14.22 -5.67
C THR A 19 -5.96 -14.90 -7.02
N GLU A 20 -4.82 -15.39 -7.47
CA GLU A 20 -4.71 -16.27 -8.61
C GLU A 20 -4.70 -17.71 -8.12
N SER A 21 -5.36 -18.59 -8.84
CA SER A 21 -5.41 -19.98 -8.47
C SER A 21 -5.41 -20.86 -9.70
N ALA A 22 -4.64 -21.94 -9.62
CA ALA A 22 -4.49 -22.88 -10.71
C ALA A 22 -4.54 -24.31 -10.19
N CYS A 23 -5.29 -25.16 -10.88
CA CYS A 23 -5.20 -26.60 -10.67
C CYS A 23 -4.02 -27.15 -11.44
N GLN A 24 -3.12 -27.87 -10.78
CA GLN A 24 -2.02 -28.54 -11.45
C GLN A 24 -2.46 -29.82 -12.18
N SER A 25 -3.68 -30.27 -11.95
CA SER A 25 -4.22 -31.52 -12.50
C SER A 25 -5.17 -31.28 -13.68
N CYS A 26 -5.59 -30.04 -13.93
CA CYS A 26 -6.41 -29.68 -15.08
C CYS A 26 -6.09 -28.25 -15.54
N THR A 27 -6.47 -27.87 -16.76
CA THR A 27 -6.17 -26.52 -17.32
C THR A 27 -7.06 -25.41 -16.75
N VAL A 28 -7.66 -25.61 -15.57
CA VAL A 28 -8.53 -24.60 -14.94
C VAL A 28 -7.68 -23.69 -14.07
N ALA A 29 -7.74 -22.40 -14.38
CA ALA A 29 -7.23 -21.32 -13.56
C ALA A 29 -8.30 -20.26 -13.38
N TRP A 30 -8.27 -19.58 -12.24
CA TRP A 30 -9.17 -18.46 -11.96
C TRP A 30 -8.40 -17.35 -11.26
N CYS A 31 -8.87 -16.13 -11.49
CA CYS A 31 -8.30 -14.92 -10.92
C CYS A 31 -9.46 -14.11 -10.33
N GLU A 32 -9.40 -13.87 -9.03
CA GLU A 32 -10.33 -13.01 -8.32
C GLU A 32 -9.59 -11.74 -7.96
N GLN A 33 -10.06 -10.60 -8.46
CA GLN A 33 -9.46 -9.30 -8.20
C GLN A 33 -10.52 -8.30 -7.74
N ASP A 34 -10.13 -7.39 -6.86
CA ASP A 34 -10.94 -6.26 -6.44
C ASP A 34 -10.05 -5.04 -6.16
N SER A 35 -10.67 -3.87 -6.01
CA SER A 35 -9.98 -2.60 -5.80
C SER A 35 -10.70 -1.72 -4.78
N GLY A 36 -9.95 -0.82 -4.13
CA GLY A 36 -10.51 0.07 -3.14
C GLY A 36 -9.46 0.79 -2.30
N SER A 37 -9.92 1.47 -1.25
CA SER A 37 -9.07 2.29 -0.39
C SER A 37 -8.27 1.51 0.64
N GLU A 38 -8.76 0.33 1.03
CA GLU A 38 -8.20 -0.55 2.05
C GLU A 38 -8.23 -1.98 1.52
N THR A 39 -7.08 -2.66 1.56
CA THR A 39 -7.02 -4.10 1.24
C THR A 39 -7.68 -4.90 2.35
N PRO A 40 -8.48 -5.94 2.03
CA PRO A 40 -9.04 -6.86 3.01
C PRO A 40 -7.96 -7.43 3.94
N GLU A 41 -8.24 -7.45 5.23
CA GLU A 41 -7.26 -7.81 6.27
C GLU A 41 -6.60 -9.17 6.03
N GLU A 42 -7.37 -10.14 5.53
CA GLU A 42 -6.88 -11.49 5.21
C GLU A 42 -5.77 -11.47 4.15
N ILE A 43 -5.95 -10.70 3.08
CA ILE A 43 -4.95 -10.54 2.01
C ILE A 43 -3.76 -9.74 2.53
N ARG A 44 -4.03 -8.67 3.28
CA ARG A 44 -2.99 -7.81 3.87
C ARG A 44 -2.07 -8.63 4.77
N GLN A 45 -2.62 -9.45 5.67
CA GLN A 45 -1.85 -10.29 6.59
C GLN A 45 -1.07 -11.39 5.86
N ALA A 46 -1.63 -11.99 4.81
CA ALA A 46 -0.90 -12.95 3.99
C ALA A 46 0.35 -12.30 3.36
N LEU A 47 0.18 -11.12 2.73
CA LEU A 47 1.28 -10.39 2.10
C LEU A 47 2.33 -9.90 3.10
N LEU A 48 1.90 -9.42 4.28
CA LEU A 48 2.83 -9.05 5.35
C LEU A 48 3.59 -10.25 5.91
N SER A 49 2.95 -11.41 5.99
CA SER A 49 3.60 -12.65 6.47
C SER A 49 4.62 -13.17 5.45
N GLU A 50 4.32 -13.04 4.15
CA GLU A 50 5.18 -13.53 3.07
C GLU A 50 6.37 -12.61 2.79
N HIS A 51 6.12 -11.29 2.71
CA HIS A 51 7.13 -10.32 2.27
C HIS A 51 7.66 -9.41 3.39
N GLY A 52 7.06 -9.48 4.58
CA GLY A 52 7.35 -8.56 5.67
C GLY A 52 6.74 -7.17 5.48
N PRO A 53 6.81 -6.33 6.51
CA PRO A 53 6.33 -4.96 6.45
C PRO A 53 7.29 -4.05 5.69
N ALA A 54 6.73 -3.11 4.92
CA ALA A 54 7.42 -1.96 4.37
C ALA A 54 7.12 -0.71 5.19
N ARG A 55 8.08 0.19 5.30
CA ARG A 55 7.96 1.46 6.00
C ARG A 55 8.16 2.63 5.05
N LEU A 56 7.20 3.55 5.04
CA LEU A 56 7.27 4.82 4.34
C LEU A 56 7.80 5.92 5.25
N ARG A 57 8.79 6.69 4.78
CA ARG A 57 9.37 7.83 5.49
C ARG A 57 9.45 9.07 4.62
N LEU A 58 9.30 10.24 5.24
CA LEU A 58 9.66 11.52 4.63
C LEU A 58 11.17 11.69 4.67
N ILE A 59 11.76 12.13 3.56
CA ILE A 59 13.21 12.36 3.47
C ILE A 59 13.59 13.73 4.05
N GLU A 60 12.67 14.71 3.97
CA GLU A 60 12.93 16.09 4.38
C GLU A 60 11.96 16.54 5.48
N PRO A 61 12.46 17.12 6.59
CA PRO A 61 11.63 17.57 7.71
C PRO A 61 10.75 18.78 7.35
N GLU A 62 11.18 19.62 6.41
CA GLU A 62 10.49 20.82 5.94
C GLU A 62 9.48 20.50 4.82
N THR A 63 8.61 19.52 5.05
CA THR A 63 7.58 19.15 4.08
C THR A 63 6.28 19.91 4.34
N SER A 64 5.70 20.52 3.31
CA SER A 64 4.39 21.18 3.38
C SER A 64 3.31 20.26 3.99
N PRO A 65 2.78 20.57 5.19
CA PRO A 65 1.74 19.75 5.84
C PRO A 65 0.49 19.61 4.99
N VAL A 66 0.18 20.63 4.19
CA VAL A 66 -0.98 20.66 3.27
C VAL A 66 -0.78 19.65 2.14
N ALA A 67 0.43 19.57 1.57
CA ALA A 67 0.74 18.62 0.50
C ALA A 67 0.64 17.17 0.99
N VAL A 68 1.14 16.89 2.21
CA VAL A 68 1.06 15.56 2.85
C VAL A 68 -0.39 15.17 3.10
N LEU A 69 -1.18 16.04 3.74
CA LEU A 69 -2.60 15.77 4.02
C LEU A 69 -3.40 15.53 2.75
N ARG A 70 -3.12 16.30 1.69
CA ARG A 70 -3.80 16.12 0.40
C ARG A 70 -3.45 14.79 -0.25
N ALA A 71 -2.17 14.38 -0.23
CA ALA A 71 -1.76 13.08 -0.74
C ALA A 71 -2.49 11.93 -0.03
N LEU A 72 -2.51 11.94 1.31
CA LEU A 72 -3.13 10.87 2.11
C LEU A 72 -4.64 10.78 1.91
N ARG A 73 -5.34 11.91 1.75
CA ARG A 73 -6.79 11.94 1.50
C ARG A 73 -7.16 11.36 0.14
N GLU A 74 -6.36 11.63 -0.89
CA GLU A 74 -6.64 11.17 -2.24
C GLU A 74 -6.35 9.67 -2.43
N VAL A 75 -5.34 9.13 -1.75
CA VAL A 75 -5.03 7.68 -1.79
C VAL A 75 -6.15 6.83 -1.20
N HIS A 76 -6.58 7.19 0.01
CA HIS A 76 -7.39 6.31 0.84
C HIS A 76 -8.85 6.78 1.01
N GLY A 77 -9.25 7.87 0.32
CA GLY A 77 -10.58 8.46 0.49
C GLY A 77 -10.90 8.87 1.94
N LEU A 78 -9.86 9.15 2.74
CA LEU A 78 -9.98 9.28 4.19
C LEU A 78 -10.72 10.55 4.60
N THR A 79 -11.38 10.44 5.75
CA THR A 79 -11.82 11.61 6.51
C THR A 79 -10.60 12.46 6.90
N LEU A 80 -10.81 13.76 7.09
CA LEU A 80 -9.73 14.68 7.50
C LEU A 80 -9.04 14.23 8.79
N THR A 81 -9.81 13.71 9.74
CA THR A 81 -9.29 13.22 11.04
C THR A 81 -8.34 12.04 10.84
N LYS A 82 -8.73 11.02 10.06
CA LYS A 82 -7.86 9.87 9.76
C LYS A 82 -6.61 10.30 8.98
N ALA A 83 -6.77 11.18 8.00
CA ALA A 83 -5.63 11.70 7.23
C ALA A 83 -4.64 12.49 8.11
N LYS A 84 -5.13 13.24 9.10
CA LYS A 84 -4.27 13.95 10.04
C LYS A 84 -3.50 13.01 10.95
N ALA A 85 -4.15 11.97 11.49
CA ALA A 85 -3.48 10.96 12.30
C ALA A 85 -2.35 10.27 11.52
N LEU A 86 -2.61 9.87 10.27
CA LEU A 86 -1.57 9.28 9.41
C LEU A 86 -0.46 10.27 9.05
N ALA A 87 -0.77 11.56 8.87
CA ALA A 87 0.25 12.57 8.62
C ALA A 87 1.17 12.78 9.82
N ASP A 88 0.62 12.72 11.04
CA ASP A 88 1.39 12.85 12.29
C ASP A 88 2.27 11.59 12.52
N GLU A 89 1.74 10.39 12.20
CA GLU A 89 2.50 9.14 12.24
C GLU A 89 3.64 9.12 11.19
N LEU A 90 3.33 9.54 9.94
CA LEU A 90 4.30 9.63 8.85
C LEU A 90 5.47 10.55 9.20
N LYS A 91 5.20 11.66 9.90
CA LYS A 91 6.23 12.62 10.34
C LYS A 91 7.07 12.14 11.51
N SER A 92 6.52 11.26 12.35
CA SER A 92 7.19 10.81 13.58
C SER A 92 7.98 9.52 13.35
N THR A 93 7.29 8.42 13.07
CA THR A 93 7.89 7.09 12.95
C THR A 93 7.92 6.57 11.50
N GLY A 94 7.15 7.19 10.62
CA GLY A 94 6.84 6.66 9.30
C GLY A 94 5.62 5.73 9.33
N LEU A 95 4.98 5.55 8.18
CA LEU A 95 3.83 4.66 8.03
C LEU A 95 4.31 3.24 7.72
N VAL A 96 3.58 2.24 8.20
CA VAL A 96 3.91 0.84 7.98
C VAL A 96 2.74 0.12 7.32
N GLY A 97 3.03 -0.68 6.30
CA GLY A 97 2.05 -1.51 5.62
C GLY A 97 2.71 -2.46 4.64
N THR A 98 1.95 -2.96 3.67
CA THR A 98 2.54 -3.76 2.59
C THR A 98 3.40 -2.86 1.69
N LEU A 99 4.33 -3.46 0.94
CA LEU A 99 5.16 -2.71 -0.01
C LEU A 99 4.32 -1.90 -0.99
N VAL A 100 3.26 -2.50 -1.53
CA VAL A 100 2.42 -1.87 -2.57
C VAL A 100 1.61 -0.71 -2.01
N GLU A 101 1.07 -0.84 -0.79
CA GLU A 101 0.39 0.26 -0.10
C GLU A 101 1.34 1.44 0.14
N MET A 102 2.57 1.15 0.61
CA MET A 102 3.56 2.20 0.89
C MET A 102 4.03 2.89 -0.39
N GLU A 103 4.23 2.16 -1.49
CA GLU A 103 4.59 2.75 -2.78
C GLU A 103 3.45 3.59 -3.38
N LEU A 104 2.19 3.19 -3.18
CA LEU A 104 1.04 3.99 -3.62
C LEU A 104 1.03 5.36 -2.92
N VAL A 105 1.20 5.38 -1.60
CA VAL A 105 1.28 6.62 -0.82
C VAL A 105 2.52 7.42 -1.22
N ALA A 106 3.68 6.77 -1.38
CA ALA A 106 4.92 7.42 -1.80
C ALA A 106 4.78 8.08 -3.18
N ALA A 107 4.16 7.40 -4.15
CA ALA A 107 3.90 7.96 -5.48
C ALA A 107 3.04 9.22 -5.39
N GLN A 108 1.99 9.22 -4.57
CA GLN A 108 1.11 10.38 -4.38
C GLN A 108 1.77 11.55 -3.67
N LEU A 109 2.69 11.27 -2.74
CA LEU A 109 3.55 12.29 -2.14
C LEU A 109 4.53 12.88 -3.17
N ARG A 110 5.22 12.03 -3.94
CA ARG A 110 6.19 12.44 -4.96
C ARG A 110 5.54 13.28 -6.06
N GLN A 111 4.32 12.96 -6.49
CA GLN A 111 3.54 13.78 -7.43
C GLN A 111 3.30 15.22 -6.93
N ARG A 112 3.36 15.44 -5.61
CA ARG A 112 3.21 16.76 -4.96
C ARG A 112 4.54 17.35 -4.53
N SER A 113 5.64 16.87 -5.11
CA SER A 113 7.01 17.29 -4.76
C SER A 113 7.38 17.02 -3.29
N VAL A 114 6.69 16.08 -2.64
CA VAL A 114 7.06 15.61 -1.29
C VAL A 114 8.00 14.42 -1.44
N ARG A 115 9.23 14.56 -0.94
CA ARG A 115 10.23 13.49 -1.02
C ARG A 115 9.96 12.42 0.03
N ALA A 116 9.72 11.21 -0.44
CA ALA A 116 9.42 10.06 0.39
C ALA A 116 10.16 8.80 -0.10
N ALA A 117 10.61 7.99 0.85
CA ALA A 117 11.28 6.71 0.62
C ALA A 117 10.47 5.57 1.24
N VAL A 118 10.44 4.43 0.54
CA VAL A 118 9.90 3.17 1.07
C VAL A 118 11.08 2.28 1.40
N GLU A 119 11.13 1.80 2.63
CA GLU A 119 12.14 0.90 3.15
C GLU A 119 11.49 -0.46 3.39
N THR A 120 12.00 -1.53 2.78
CA THR A 120 11.63 -2.88 3.17
C THR A 120 12.53 -3.34 4.30
N GLN A 121 11.98 -4.02 5.30
CA GLN A 121 12.81 -4.77 6.23
C GLN A 121 13.34 -5.98 5.46
N SER A 122 14.51 -5.82 4.84
CA SER A 122 15.26 -6.96 4.31
C SER A 122 15.75 -7.75 5.52
N CYS A 123 15.26 -8.98 5.68
CA CYS A 123 15.90 -9.96 6.56
C CYS A 123 17.31 -10.29 6.05
#